data_AF-A0A6U1RJ41-F1
#
_entry.id   AF-A0A6U1RJ41-F1
#
_cell.length_a   1.000
_cell.length_b   1.000
_cell.length_c   1.000
_cell.angle_alpha   90.00
_cell.angle_beta   90.00
_cell.angle_gamma   90.00
#
_symmetry.space_group_name_H-M   'P 1'
#
loop_
_entity.id
_entity.type
_entity.pdbx_description
1 polymer ?
#
loop_
_entity_poly.entity_id
_entity_poly.type
_entity_poly.pdbx_seq_one_letter_code
_entity_poly.pdbx_strand_id
1 'polypeptide(L)'
;VSLSSDGLVLAVGAHHFSIPPPGECRVYTFDDTITTATSNGGDWVPKGQLLRGASPDDRFGISVSLSYDGDVLAVGAHKGGRNNNNNNNNNNGGGRSETGLARVYKFDYSIQQWKLLGGQQEQNLNGDNENDEFGFSVAISGDGTKLIVGAYAHDDDGTNNSGQTKVFQLVAQQSSSS
;
A
#
# COMPACT_ATOMS: atom_id res chain seq x y z
N VAL A 1 6.03 -8.75 1.91
CA VAL A 1 5.65 -9.02 3.32
C VAL A 1 6.42 -8.06 4.22
N SER A 2 5.89 -7.74 5.41
CA SER A 2 6.56 -6.88 6.41
C SER A 2 6.18 -7.32 7.82
N LEU A 3 7.08 -7.18 8.78
CA LEU A 3 6.83 -7.40 10.21
C LEU A 3 7.04 -6.10 11.00
N SER A 4 6.32 -5.94 12.11
CA SER A 4 6.65 -4.96 13.15
C SER A 4 7.97 -5.31 13.84
N SER A 5 8.54 -4.37 14.59
CA SER A 5 9.85 -4.56 15.23
C SER A 5 9.85 -5.65 16.31
N ASP A 6 8.72 -5.88 16.96
CA ASP A 6 8.52 -6.95 17.95
C ASP A 6 8.14 -8.29 17.30
N GLY A 7 7.90 -8.32 15.99
CA GLY A 7 7.49 -9.51 15.25
C GLY A 7 6.05 -9.95 15.52
N LEU A 8 5.21 -9.13 16.17
CA LEU A 8 3.83 -9.49 16.53
C LEU A 8 2.78 -9.02 15.52
N VAL A 9 3.14 -8.15 14.57
CA VAL A 9 2.26 -7.70 13.49
C VAL A 9 2.88 -8.05 12.14
N LEU A 10 2.14 -8.74 11.28
CA LEU A 10 2.57 -9.19 9.96
C LEU A 10 1.65 -8.62 8.87
N ALA A 11 2.23 -7.94 7.88
CA ALA A 11 1.54 -7.52 6.67
C ALA A 11 1.94 -8.39 5.47
N VAL A 12 0.94 -8.90 4.75
CA VAL A 12 1.11 -9.74 3.56
C VAL A 12 0.35 -9.11 2.40
N GLY A 13 1.08 -8.66 1.39
CA GLY A 13 0.53 -8.22 0.12
C GLY A 13 0.39 -9.38 -0.86
N ALA A 14 -0.70 -9.36 -1.64
CA ALA A 14 -1.01 -10.28 -2.72
C ALA A 14 -1.48 -9.45 -3.91
N HIS A 15 -0.54 -9.06 -4.76
CA HIS A 15 -0.77 -8.10 -5.85
C HIS A 15 -1.62 -8.63 -7.01
N HIS A 16 -1.78 -9.96 -7.11
CA HIS A 16 -2.51 -10.69 -8.15
C HIS A 16 -2.08 -10.31 -9.58
N PHE A 17 -1.59 -11.28 -10.36
CA PHE A 17 -1.14 -11.03 -11.74
C PHE A 17 -2.26 -11.09 -12.82
N SER A 18 -3.47 -11.52 -12.46
CA SER A 18 -4.58 -11.73 -13.40
C SER A 18 -5.92 -11.18 -12.88
N ILE A 19 -6.83 -10.89 -13.83
CA ILE A 19 -8.24 -10.42 -13.75
C ILE A 19 -9.03 -10.89 -12.50
N PRO A 20 -10.10 -10.15 -12.08
CA PRO A 20 -10.56 -9.98 -10.69
C PRO A 20 -10.33 -11.16 -9.72
N PRO A 21 -9.90 -10.87 -8.49
CA PRO A 21 -10.04 -9.58 -7.79
C PRO A 21 -8.82 -8.65 -7.91
N PRO A 22 -8.98 -7.33 -7.63
CA PRO A 22 -7.85 -6.41 -7.43
C PRO A 22 -6.83 -6.96 -6.42
N GLY A 23 -5.61 -6.43 -6.46
CA GLY A 23 -4.59 -6.77 -5.49
C GLY A 23 -5.07 -6.49 -4.07
N GLU A 24 -4.54 -7.23 -3.10
CA GLU A 24 -4.97 -7.14 -1.70
C GLU A 24 -3.80 -7.13 -0.72
N CYS A 25 -4.04 -6.62 0.48
CA CYS A 25 -3.12 -6.71 1.60
C CYS A 25 -3.90 -7.12 2.86
N ARG A 26 -3.39 -8.14 3.55
CA ARG A 26 -3.88 -8.58 4.86
C ARG A 26 -2.86 -8.22 5.93
N VAL A 27 -3.36 -7.86 7.10
CA VAL A 27 -2.54 -7.67 8.30
C VAL A 27 -3.01 -8.64 9.36
N TYR A 28 -2.07 -9.21 10.09
CA TYR A 28 -2.29 -10.17 11.15
C TYR A 28 -1.58 -9.71 12.41
N THR A 29 -2.14 -10.07 13.56
CA THR A 29 -1.46 -10.02 14.85
C THR A 29 -1.25 -11.45 15.35
N PHE A 30 -0.13 -11.70 16.01
CA PHE A 30 0.11 -12.99 16.64
C PHE A 30 -0.63 -13.06 17.98
N ASP A 31 -1.35 -14.16 18.20
CA ASP A 31 -2.01 -14.49 19.46
C ASP A 31 -1.37 -15.75 20.02
N ASP A 32 -0.56 -15.59 21.07
CA ASP A 32 0.19 -16.66 21.72
C ASP A 32 -0.69 -17.58 22.59
N THR A 33 -1.95 -17.20 22.81
CA THR A 33 -2.92 -18.00 23.59
C THR A 33 -3.62 -19.06 22.74
N ILE A 34 -3.55 -18.95 21.41
CA ILE A 34 -4.16 -19.91 20.50
C ILE A 34 -3.30 -21.17 20.41
N THR A 35 -3.90 -22.31 20.76
CA THR A 35 -3.30 -23.64 20.57
C THR A 35 -4.15 -24.44 19.60
N THR A 36 -3.57 -24.83 18.46
CA THR A 36 -4.23 -25.73 17.50
C THR A 36 -3.61 -27.12 17.57
N ALA A 37 -4.26 -28.13 16.98
CA ALA A 37 -3.69 -29.48 16.89
C ALA A 37 -2.34 -29.53 16.14
N THR A 38 -1.99 -28.46 15.42
CA THR A 38 -0.78 -28.33 14.60
C THR A 38 0.17 -27.23 15.06
N SER A 39 -0.18 -26.39 16.04
CA SER A 39 0.67 -25.31 16.56
C SER A 39 0.90 -25.44 18.07
N ASN A 40 2.17 -25.63 18.46
CA ASN A 40 2.61 -25.63 19.86
C ASN A 40 3.02 -24.22 20.31
N GLY A 41 2.09 -23.25 20.27
CA GLY A 41 2.30 -21.94 20.87
C GLY A 41 1.99 -20.76 19.96
N GLY A 42 0.70 -20.54 19.69
CA GLY A 42 0.17 -19.34 19.06
C GLY A 42 -0.29 -19.51 17.61
N ASP A 43 -1.07 -18.55 17.13
CA ASP A 43 -1.54 -18.45 15.74
C ASP A 43 -1.66 -16.98 15.29
N TRP A 44 -1.65 -16.76 13.98
CA TRP A 44 -1.80 -15.45 13.37
C TRP A 44 -3.26 -15.15 13.06
N VAL A 45 -3.84 -14.15 13.73
CA VAL A 45 -5.23 -13.74 13.54
C VAL A 45 -5.33 -12.40 12.79
N PRO A 46 -6.36 -12.18 11.96
CA PRO A 46 -6.51 -10.93 11.22
C PRO A 46 -6.56 -9.69 12.14
N LYS A 47 -5.73 -8.68 11.85
CA LYS A 47 -5.78 -7.35 12.48
C LYS A 47 -6.52 -6.40 11.54
N GLY A 48 -7.82 -6.22 11.77
CA GLY A 48 -8.70 -5.35 10.99
C GLY A 48 -9.19 -5.93 9.67
N GLN A 49 -9.76 -5.08 8.82
CA GLN A 49 -10.35 -5.49 7.55
C GLN A 49 -9.30 -5.75 6.45
N LEU A 50 -9.66 -6.56 5.45
CA LEU A 50 -8.91 -6.74 4.22
C LEU A 50 -8.76 -5.42 3.47
N LEU A 51 -7.53 -5.08 3.07
CA LEU A 51 -7.26 -3.92 2.23
C LEU A 51 -7.26 -4.33 0.76
N ARG A 52 -8.04 -3.65 -0.07
CA ARG A 52 -8.13 -3.93 -1.51
C ARG A 52 -7.63 -2.75 -2.34
N GLY A 53 -6.99 -3.10 -3.44
CA GLY A 53 -6.75 -2.20 -4.55
C GLY A 53 -8.05 -1.64 -5.13
N ALA A 54 -7.94 -0.54 -5.87
CA ALA A 54 -9.09 0.13 -6.49
C ALA A 54 -9.52 -0.52 -7.79
N SER A 55 -8.66 -1.30 -8.46
CA SER A 55 -8.97 -1.84 -9.79
C SER A 55 -8.28 -3.17 -10.06
N PRO A 56 -8.88 -4.04 -10.89
CA PRO A 56 -8.16 -5.20 -11.42
C PRO A 56 -6.85 -4.76 -12.09
N ASP A 57 -5.81 -5.55 -11.86
CA ASP A 57 -4.44 -5.33 -12.32
C ASP A 57 -3.72 -4.12 -11.73
N ASP A 58 -4.23 -3.43 -10.70
CA ASP A 58 -3.49 -2.31 -10.08
C ASP A 58 -2.23 -2.74 -9.33
N ARG A 59 -2.05 -4.06 -9.13
CA ARG A 59 -0.95 -4.68 -8.41
C ARG A 59 -0.83 -4.18 -6.96
N PHE A 60 -1.93 -3.79 -6.34
CA PHE A 60 -1.95 -3.37 -4.93
C PHE A 60 -1.45 -4.47 -4.00
N GLY A 61 -0.51 -4.15 -3.12
CA GLY A 61 0.16 -5.16 -2.30
C GLY A 61 1.42 -5.74 -2.95
N ILE A 62 1.94 -5.14 -4.01
CA ILE A 62 3.24 -5.53 -4.59
C ILE A 62 4.38 -5.28 -3.61
N SER A 63 4.28 -4.18 -2.87
CA SER A 63 5.21 -3.79 -1.83
C SER A 63 4.42 -3.37 -0.58
N VAL A 64 4.94 -3.74 0.59
CA VAL A 64 4.31 -3.44 1.89
C VAL A 64 5.40 -3.11 2.91
N SER A 65 5.14 -2.17 3.81
CA SER A 65 6.06 -1.80 4.89
C SER A 65 5.30 -1.32 6.13
N LEU A 66 5.61 -1.90 7.29
CA LEU A 66 5.05 -1.55 8.60
C LEU A 66 5.98 -0.64 9.40
N SER A 67 5.41 0.25 10.20
CA SER A 67 6.11 0.96 11.27
C SER A 67 6.56 0.00 12.39
N TYR A 68 7.41 0.46 13.30
CA TYR A 68 7.96 -0.38 14.37
C TYR A 68 6.87 -0.94 15.30
N ASP A 69 5.85 -0.13 15.59
CA ASP A 69 4.67 -0.52 16.39
C ASP A 69 3.64 -1.33 15.59
N GLY A 70 3.81 -1.44 14.27
CA GLY A 70 2.87 -2.15 13.41
C GLY A 70 1.53 -1.44 13.20
N ASP A 71 1.40 -0.16 13.54
CA ASP A 71 0.14 0.60 13.42
C ASP A 71 0.04 1.51 12.22
N VAL A 72 1.14 1.71 11.49
CA VAL A 72 1.15 2.40 10.20
C VAL A 72 1.68 1.46 9.12
N LEU A 73 0.93 1.34 8.03
CA LEU A 73 1.20 0.45 6.92
C LEU A 73 1.25 1.22 5.61
N ALA A 74 2.36 1.16 4.89
CA ALA A 74 2.44 1.58 3.50
C ALA A 74 2.21 0.39 2.56
N VAL A 75 1.43 0.59 1.49
CA VAL A 75 1.16 -0.40 0.45
C VAL A 75 1.32 0.23 -0.92
N GLY A 76 2.16 -0.36 -1.77
CA GLY A 76 2.37 0.06 -3.15
C GLY A 76 1.46 -0.65 -4.15
N ALA A 77 1.21 0.00 -5.28
CA ALA A 77 0.44 -0.50 -6.42
C ALA A 77 0.99 0.12 -7.72
N HIS A 78 2.02 -0.51 -8.32
CA HIS A 78 2.77 0.09 -9.44
C HIS A 78 1.98 0.23 -10.75
N LYS A 79 0.89 -0.54 -10.92
CA LYS A 79 -0.08 -0.39 -12.01
C LYS A 79 -1.36 0.34 -11.57
N GLY A 80 -1.35 0.93 -10.38
CA GLY A 80 -2.44 1.76 -9.88
C GLY A 80 -2.45 3.16 -10.50
N GLY A 81 -3.34 4.02 -10.01
CA GLY A 81 -3.41 5.43 -10.43
C GLY A 81 -4.39 5.70 -11.58
N ARG A 82 -5.18 4.70 -12.00
CA ARG A 82 -6.22 4.87 -13.02
C ARG A 82 -7.16 6.01 -12.65
N ASN A 83 -7.16 7.07 -13.45
CA ASN A 83 -8.15 8.13 -13.35
C ASN A 83 -9.39 7.67 -14.14
N ASN A 84 -10.47 7.31 -13.44
CA ASN A 84 -11.72 6.79 -14.03
C ASN A 84 -12.43 7.79 -14.99
N ASN A 85 -11.88 8.99 -15.18
CA ASN A 85 -12.42 10.02 -16.04
C ASN A 85 -12.10 9.81 -17.54
N ASN A 86 -11.14 8.94 -17.87
CA ASN A 86 -10.88 8.58 -19.27
C ASN A 86 -11.60 7.28 -19.63
N ASN A 87 -12.83 7.44 -20.12
CA ASN A 87 -13.68 6.40 -20.68
C ASN A 87 -13.18 5.91 -22.06
N ASN A 88 -11.86 5.91 -22.28
CA ASN A 88 -11.27 5.57 -23.56
C ASN A 88 -10.92 4.07 -23.57
N ASN A 89 -11.92 3.25 -23.90
CA ASN A 89 -11.83 1.81 -24.11
C ASN A 89 -11.01 1.44 -25.37
N ASN A 90 -9.90 2.13 -25.61
CA ASN A 90 -9.01 1.80 -26.70
C ASN A 90 -8.09 0.68 -26.20
N ASN A 91 -8.53 -0.55 -26.41
CA ASN A 91 -7.79 -1.82 -26.28
C ASN A 91 -6.60 -1.90 -27.26
N ASN A 92 -5.84 -0.82 -27.39
CA ASN A 92 -4.64 -0.76 -28.21
C ASN A 92 -3.48 -0.28 -27.35
N GLY A 93 -3.17 -1.03 -26.29
CA GLY A 93 -1.88 -1.01 -25.57
C GLY A 93 -1.38 0.30 -24.94
N GLY A 94 -2.07 1.44 -25.05
CA GLY A 94 -1.48 2.75 -24.72
C GLY A 94 -2.48 3.78 -24.20
N GLY A 95 -3.32 3.44 -23.23
CA GLY A 95 -4.31 4.40 -22.70
C GLY A 95 -4.82 4.11 -21.30
N ARG A 96 -4.09 3.35 -20.49
CA ARG A 96 -4.37 3.25 -19.05
C ARG A 96 -3.38 4.19 -18.38
N SER A 97 -3.85 5.31 -17.84
CA SER A 97 -3.01 6.22 -17.04
C SER A 97 -2.65 5.55 -15.71
N GLU A 98 -1.73 4.60 -15.78
CA GLU A 98 -1.18 3.84 -14.67
C GLU A 98 0.09 4.55 -14.23
N THR A 99 -0.08 5.66 -13.51
CA THR A 99 1.06 6.41 -12.94
C THR A 99 1.71 5.65 -11.79
N GLY A 100 1.07 4.58 -11.30
CA GLY A 100 1.44 3.91 -10.07
C GLY A 100 1.04 4.72 -8.84
N LEU A 101 0.82 4.04 -7.72
CA LEU A 101 0.49 4.71 -6.47
C LEU A 101 1.05 4.01 -5.24
N ALA A 102 1.08 4.76 -4.14
CA ALA A 102 1.19 4.22 -2.79
C ALA A 102 0.02 4.72 -1.92
N ARG A 103 -0.40 3.86 -0.99
CA ARG A 103 -1.37 4.18 0.07
C ARG A 103 -0.75 3.96 1.42
N VAL A 104 -1.09 4.83 2.37
CA VAL A 104 -0.68 4.68 3.77
C VAL A 104 -1.92 4.50 4.61
N TYR A 105 -1.93 3.50 5.48
CA TYR A 105 -3.01 3.23 6.40
C TYR A 105 -2.52 3.38 7.83
N LYS A 106 -3.37 3.89 8.71
CA LYS A 106 -3.17 3.89 10.15
C LYS A 106 -4.26 3.07 10.83
N PHE A 107 -3.87 2.19 11.75
CA PHE A 107 -4.82 1.38 12.50
C PHE A 107 -5.57 2.24 13.51
N ASP A 108 -6.90 2.16 13.49
CA ASP A 108 -7.78 2.81 14.45
C ASP A 108 -8.28 1.79 15.46
N TYR A 109 -7.71 1.85 16.66
CA TYR A 109 -8.06 0.98 17.78
C TYR A 109 -9.50 1.14 18.28
N SER A 110 -10.15 2.27 18.04
CA SER A 110 -11.53 2.50 18.52
C SER A 110 -12.56 1.67 17.74
N ILE A 111 -12.29 1.44 16.45
CA ILE A 111 -13.18 0.69 15.56
C ILE A 111 -12.54 -0.61 15.04
N GLN A 112 -11.29 -0.90 15.44
CA GLN A 112 -10.52 -2.07 15.02
C GLN A 112 -10.37 -2.16 13.49
N GLN A 113 -10.13 -1.02 12.83
CA GLN A 113 -10.04 -0.93 11.37
C GLN A 113 -8.85 -0.09 10.92
N TRP A 114 -8.32 -0.42 9.74
CA TRP A 114 -7.31 0.38 9.05
C TRP A 114 -7.96 1.57 8.35
N LYS A 115 -7.50 2.79 8.65
CA LYS A 115 -7.95 4.03 7.99
C LYS A 115 -6.90 4.53 7.02
N LEU A 116 -7.30 4.92 5.81
CA LEU A 116 -6.41 5.55 4.84
C LEU A 116 -5.95 6.92 5.38
N LEU A 117 -4.64 7.13 5.48
CA LEU A 117 -4.01 8.37 5.92
C LEU A 117 -3.89 9.32 4.72
N GLY A 118 -4.37 10.55 4.89
CA GLY A 118 -4.51 11.52 3.78
C GLY A 118 -5.95 11.69 3.28
N GLY A 119 -6.91 10.86 3.71
CA GLY A 119 -8.34 11.07 3.45
C GLY A 119 -9.00 9.98 2.60
N GLN A 120 -10.00 10.36 1.80
CA GLN A 120 -10.79 9.46 0.93
C GLN A 120 -9.91 8.82 -0.16
N GLN A 121 -10.40 7.76 -0.82
CA GLN A 121 -9.69 6.95 -1.83
C GLN A 121 -9.05 7.74 -3.00
N GLU A 122 -9.36 9.02 -3.15
CA GLU A 122 -8.86 9.93 -4.17
C GLU A 122 -7.55 10.65 -3.78
N GLN A 123 -7.14 10.62 -2.50
CA GLN A 123 -5.85 11.18 -2.05
C GLN A 123 -4.71 10.15 -2.06
N ASN A 124 -4.63 9.37 -3.14
CA ASN A 124 -3.50 8.45 -3.36
C ASN A 124 -2.20 9.26 -3.56
N LEU A 125 -1.08 8.70 -3.13
CA LEU A 125 0.23 9.20 -3.51
C LEU A 125 0.53 8.66 -4.91
N ASN A 126 0.32 9.47 -5.95
CA ASN A 126 0.50 9.05 -7.34
C ASN A 126 1.92 9.34 -7.86
N GLY A 127 2.36 8.53 -8.82
CA GLY A 127 3.53 8.84 -9.65
C GLY A 127 3.30 10.07 -10.53
N ASP A 128 4.39 10.59 -11.11
CA ASP A 128 4.35 11.77 -11.97
C ASP A 128 3.82 11.44 -13.37
N ASN A 129 4.32 10.37 -14.00
CA ASN A 129 3.94 9.96 -15.34
C ASN A 129 3.46 8.51 -15.41
N GLU A 130 2.79 8.20 -16.52
CA GLU A 130 2.36 6.84 -16.82
C GLU A 130 3.56 5.93 -17.04
N ASN A 131 3.51 4.70 -16.53
CA ASN A 131 4.57 3.69 -16.66
C ASN A 131 5.88 3.99 -15.90
N ASP A 132 5.92 4.99 -15.03
CA ASP A 132 7.07 5.22 -14.12
C ASP A 132 7.22 4.12 -13.05
N GLU A 133 6.17 3.32 -12.86
CA GLU A 133 6.12 2.21 -11.90
C GLU A 133 6.18 2.69 -10.44
N PHE A 134 5.61 3.86 -10.14
CA PHE A 134 5.58 4.42 -8.79
C PHE A 134 4.83 3.50 -7.81
N GLY A 135 5.41 3.26 -6.63
CA GLY A 135 4.88 2.29 -5.67
C GLY A 135 5.40 0.87 -5.90
N PHE A 136 6.34 0.67 -6.82
CA PHE A 136 7.04 -0.61 -6.96
C PHE A 136 7.77 -1.00 -5.66
N SER A 137 8.35 -0.01 -4.97
CA SER A 137 8.92 -0.19 -3.63
C SER A 137 8.41 0.89 -2.68
N VAL A 138 8.21 0.53 -1.41
CA VAL A 138 7.84 1.44 -0.33
C VAL A 138 8.65 1.09 0.91
N ALA A 139 9.01 2.11 1.70
CA ALA A 139 9.50 1.90 3.06
C ALA A 139 9.01 3.00 4.00
N ILE A 140 8.56 2.61 5.18
CA ILE A 140 8.10 3.53 6.22
C ILE A 140 9.12 3.63 7.34
N SER A 141 9.27 4.81 7.94
CA SER A 141 10.11 4.99 9.13
C SER A 141 9.52 4.28 10.34
N GLY A 142 10.38 3.94 11.31
CA GLY A 142 9.95 3.22 12.51
C GLY A 142 8.87 3.94 13.32
N ASP A 143 8.91 5.27 13.35
CA ASP A 143 7.90 6.12 14.00
C ASP A 143 6.62 6.33 13.15
N GLY A 144 6.57 5.77 11.94
CA GLY A 144 5.43 5.91 11.03
C GLY A 144 5.23 7.32 10.46
N THR A 145 6.19 8.22 10.60
CA THR A 145 6.04 9.63 10.17
C THR A 145 6.65 9.95 8.80
N LYS A 146 7.46 9.06 8.23
CA LYS A 146 8.06 9.25 6.91
C LYS A 146 7.82 8.04 6.03
N LEU A 147 7.60 8.29 4.75
CA LEU A 147 7.47 7.27 3.73
C LEU A 147 8.44 7.60 2.59
N ILE A 148 9.11 6.58 2.06
CA ILE A 148 9.76 6.65 0.76
C ILE A 148 9.04 5.74 -0.23
N VAL A 149 8.93 6.19 -1.48
CA VAL A 149 8.32 5.43 -2.57
C VAL A 149 9.23 5.49 -3.79
N GLY A 150 9.54 4.32 -4.35
CA GLY A 150 10.35 4.21 -5.55
C GLY A 150 9.51 3.98 -6.82
N ALA A 151 10.01 4.53 -7.92
CA ALA A 151 9.52 4.37 -9.28
C ALA A 151 10.72 4.02 -10.17
N TYR A 152 10.90 2.74 -10.52
CA TYR A 152 12.16 2.31 -11.15
C TYR A 152 12.23 2.65 -12.65
N ALA A 153 11.09 2.93 -13.28
CA ALA A 153 10.98 3.15 -14.72
C ALA A 153 10.81 4.64 -15.09
N HIS A 154 10.87 5.54 -14.10
CA HIS A 154 10.81 6.98 -14.33
C HIS A 154 11.94 7.47 -15.26
N ASP A 155 11.64 8.37 -16.20
CA ASP A 155 12.53 8.77 -17.30
C ASP A 155 12.54 10.28 -17.68
N ASP A 156 12.02 11.17 -16.82
CA ASP A 156 11.90 12.62 -17.09
C ASP A 156 13.23 13.40 -17.23
N ASP A 157 14.38 12.76 -17.08
CA ASP A 157 15.70 13.40 -17.20
C ASP A 157 16.37 13.21 -18.58
N GLY A 158 15.64 12.64 -19.54
CA GLY A 158 16.14 12.36 -20.88
C GLY A 158 16.96 11.06 -20.96
N THR A 159 16.95 10.24 -19.92
CA THR A 159 17.49 8.87 -19.93
C THR A 159 16.41 7.86 -19.57
N ASN A 160 16.31 6.77 -20.33
CA ASN A 160 15.27 5.77 -20.12
C ASN A 160 15.46 5.08 -18.76
N ASN A 161 14.39 5.01 -17.96
CA ASN A 161 14.34 4.32 -16.67
C ASN A 161 15.46 4.75 -15.70
N SER A 162 15.73 6.06 -15.59
CA SER A 162 16.69 6.59 -14.61
C SER A 162 16.26 6.35 -13.16
N GLY A 163 14.96 6.15 -12.96
CA GLY A 163 14.35 5.87 -11.69
C GLY A 163 14.18 7.11 -10.83
N GLN A 164 13.25 7.05 -9.89
CA GLN A 164 12.92 8.13 -8.98
C GLN A 164 12.63 7.59 -7.59
N THR A 165 12.93 8.38 -6.57
CA THR A 165 12.46 8.16 -5.20
C THR A 165 11.80 9.43 -4.69
N LYS A 166 10.56 9.31 -4.19
CA LYS A 166 9.88 10.39 -3.48
C LYS A 166 9.86 10.13 -1.99
N VAL A 167 10.08 11.18 -1.20
CA VAL A 167 10.05 11.15 0.26
C VAL A 167 8.87 12.00 0.74
N PHE A 168 8.05 11.43 1.62
CA PHE A 168 6.86 12.08 2.18
C PHE A 168 7.00 12.19 3.69
N GLN A 169 6.61 13.34 4.22
CA GLN A 169 6.32 13.51 5.65
C GLN A 169 4.83 13.27 5.86
N LEU A 170 4.50 12.25 6.65
CA LEU A 170 3.14 11.92 7.05
C LEU A 170 2.78 12.78 8.26
N VAL A 171 1.70 13.54 8.14
CA VAL A 171 1.15 14.37 9.21
C VAL A 171 -0.22 13.85 9.59
N ALA A 172 -0.49 13.73 10.90
CA ALA A 172 -1.85 13.47 11.36
C ALA A 172 -2.73 14.66 10.98
N GLN A 173 -3.91 14.43 10.41
CA GLN A 173 -4.89 15.50 10.25
C GLN A 173 -5.21 16.04 11.64
N GLN A 174 -4.98 17.34 11.84
CA GLN A 174 -5.54 18.03 12.99
C GLN A 174 -7.06 17.94 12.84
N SER A 175 -7.73 17.32 13.81
CA SER A 175 -9.16 17.50 13.95
C SER A 175 -9.39 18.98 14.19
N SER A 176 -9.93 19.68 13.19
CA SER A 176 -10.46 21.02 13.38
C SER A 176 -11.61 20.91 14.37
N SER A 177 -11.34 21.27 15.63
CA SER A 177 -12.40 21.53 16.60
C SER A 177 -13.18 22.76 16.11
N SER A 178 -14.40 22.52 15.61
CA SER A 178 -15.41 23.55 15.41
C SER A 178 -16.00 24.00 16.74
#